data_AF-A0A8T4JB67-F1
#
_entry.id   AF-A0A8T4JB67-F1
#
_cell.length_a   1.000
_cell.length_b   1.000
_cell.length_c   1.000
_cell.angle_alpha   90.00
_cell.angle_beta   90.00
_cell.angle_gamma   90.00
#
_symmetry.space_group_name_H-M   'P 1'
#
loop_
_entity.id
_entity.type
_entity.pdbx_description
1 polymer ?
#
loop_
_entity_poly.entity_id
_entity_poly.type
_entity_poly.pdbx_seq_one_letter_code
_entity_poly.pdbx_strand_id
1 'polypeptide(L)'
;GLAGTVMQGLTRNPIAEPGILGVSQGASAGVVCAIAFAGVHTLAGYVWFAFLGAAVAGVAVYAIAARTAARGGVGGASPVTLALAGAAVNALLVSVISAILTTRAATLDEFRFWQVGSLTGRDAQIAGQVWPFLLAGVLLVLVAARGLDALALGEDVAKGLGQNVATVRVVGGLGATVLTGVGVAAAGPIAFVGLAVPHVA
;
A
#
# COMPACT_ATOMS: atom_id res chain seq x y z
N GLY A 1 2.90 1.03 -11.55
CA GLY A 1 1.96 0.80 -12.67
C GLY A 1 0.58 0.52 -12.15
N LEU A 2 0.13 -0.74 -12.20
CA LEU A 2 -1.25 -1.16 -11.89
C LEU A 2 -1.83 -0.57 -10.60
N ALA A 3 -1.12 -0.68 -9.47
CA ALA A 3 -1.58 -0.11 -8.19
C ALA A 3 -1.81 1.41 -8.27
N GLY A 4 -0.96 2.12 -9.01
CA GLY A 4 -1.07 3.54 -9.26
C GLY A 4 -2.28 3.89 -10.12
N THR A 5 -2.49 3.17 -11.23
CA THR A 5 -3.67 3.33 -12.09
C THR A 5 -4.96 3.17 -11.31
N VAL A 6 -5.04 2.15 -10.47
CA VAL A 6 -6.21 1.90 -9.62
C VAL A 6 -6.40 3.03 -8.62
N MET A 7 -5.35 3.48 -7.95
CA MET A 7 -5.46 4.58 -6.99
C MET A 7 -5.91 5.87 -7.66
N GLN A 8 -5.34 6.24 -8.80
CA GLN A 8 -5.76 7.41 -9.57
C GLN A 8 -7.23 7.31 -10.01
N GLY A 9 -7.69 6.13 -10.45
CA GLY A 9 -9.09 5.88 -10.79
C GLY A 9 -10.03 5.98 -9.59
N LEU A 10 -9.66 5.38 -8.46
CA LEU A 10 -10.45 5.39 -7.22
C LEU A 10 -10.62 6.80 -6.64
N THR A 11 -9.54 7.59 -6.65
CA THR A 11 -9.55 8.96 -6.13
C THR A 11 -10.03 9.97 -7.18
N ARG A 12 -10.12 9.58 -8.45
CA ARG A 12 -10.29 10.47 -9.60
C ARG A 12 -9.29 11.64 -9.55
N ASN A 13 -8.05 11.29 -9.22
CA ASN A 13 -6.98 12.26 -9.01
C ASN A 13 -5.69 11.75 -9.67
N PRO A 14 -5.20 12.39 -10.75
CA PRO A 14 -4.04 11.91 -11.50
C PRO A 14 -2.72 11.94 -10.71
N ILE A 15 -2.67 12.66 -9.57
CA ILE A 15 -1.50 12.70 -8.69
C ILE A 15 -1.58 11.72 -7.52
N ALA A 16 -2.61 10.86 -7.47
CA ALA A 16 -2.72 9.87 -6.42
C ALA A 16 -1.63 8.80 -6.54
N GLU A 17 -1.00 8.52 -5.41
CA GLU A 17 0.12 7.60 -5.26
C GLU A 17 -0.31 6.46 -4.32
N PRO A 18 0.02 5.20 -4.61
CA PRO A 18 -0.50 4.09 -3.84
C PRO A 18 0.18 3.90 -2.47
N GLY A 19 1.37 4.47 -2.25
CA GLY A 19 2.05 4.52 -0.96
C GLY A 19 1.37 5.41 0.09
N ILE A 20 0.42 6.27 -0.30
CA ILE A 20 -0.29 7.19 0.61
C ILE A 20 -1.14 6.44 1.65
N LEU A 21 -1.51 5.17 1.40
CA LEU A 21 -2.26 4.33 2.33
C LEU A 21 -1.41 3.77 3.50
N GLY A 22 -0.26 4.38 3.79
CA GLY A 22 0.63 3.94 4.87
C GLY A 22 1.34 2.61 4.59
N VAL A 23 1.17 2.04 3.39
CA VAL A 23 1.72 0.72 2.99
C VAL A 23 3.24 0.74 3.04
N SER A 24 3.87 1.78 2.49
CA SER A 24 5.34 1.91 2.48
C SER A 24 5.92 2.05 3.89
N GLN A 25 5.25 2.81 4.75
CA GLN A 25 5.67 2.95 6.16
C GLN A 25 5.37 1.69 6.97
N GLY A 26 4.28 0.97 6.65
CA GLY A 26 3.98 -0.33 7.24
C GLY A 26 5.06 -1.34 6.92
N ALA A 27 5.46 -1.43 5.65
CA ALA A 27 6.59 -2.25 5.23
C ALA A 27 7.88 -1.86 5.95
N SER A 28 8.17 -0.56 6.00
CA SER A 28 9.36 -0.04 6.67
C SER A 28 9.39 -0.40 8.16
N ALA A 29 8.27 -0.24 8.86
CA ALA A 29 8.14 -0.62 10.27
C ALA A 29 8.32 -2.12 10.46
N GLY A 30 7.77 -2.95 9.57
CA GLY A 30 7.98 -4.39 9.55
C GLY A 30 9.46 -4.76 9.44
N VAL A 31 10.17 -4.19 8.47
CA VAL A 31 11.62 -4.43 8.27
C VAL A 31 12.42 -3.98 9.49
N VAL A 32 12.16 -2.78 10.01
CA VAL A 32 12.85 -2.26 11.20
C VAL A 32 12.64 -3.18 12.40
N CYS A 33 11.41 -3.68 12.61
CA CYS A 33 11.12 -4.63 13.67
C CYS A 33 11.82 -5.98 13.45
N ALA A 34 11.91 -6.46 12.21
CA ALA A 34 12.59 -7.71 11.86
C ALA A 34 14.08 -7.65 12.22
N ILE A 35 14.74 -6.55 11.85
CA ILE A 35 16.15 -6.34 12.13
C ILE A 35 16.38 -6.11 13.63
N ALA A 36 15.58 -5.23 14.26
CA ALA A 36 15.79 -4.83 15.65
C ALA A 36 15.45 -5.93 16.66
N PHE A 37 14.38 -6.69 16.44
CA PHE A 37 13.83 -7.60 17.46
C PHE A 37 13.86 -9.06 17.07
N ALA A 38 13.75 -9.39 15.78
CA ALA A 38 13.75 -10.78 15.31
C ALA A 38 15.12 -11.27 14.84
N GLY A 39 16.15 -10.40 14.79
CA GLY A 39 17.50 -10.76 14.36
C GLY A 39 17.58 -11.20 12.89
N VAL A 40 16.66 -10.70 12.05
CA VAL A 40 16.59 -11.06 10.63
C VAL A 40 17.40 -10.07 9.81
N HIS A 41 18.52 -10.54 9.26
CA HIS A 41 19.50 -9.72 8.53
C HIS A 41 19.58 -10.01 7.03
N THR A 42 18.62 -10.77 6.50
CA THR A 42 18.63 -11.22 5.09
C THR A 42 17.42 -10.70 4.33
N LEU A 43 17.63 -10.36 3.06
CA LEU A 43 16.60 -9.82 2.19
C LEU A 43 15.37 -10.72 2.07
N ALA A 44 15.59 -12.01 1.81
CA ALA A 44 14.52 -13.00 1.77
C ALA A 44 13.79 -13.15 3.13
N GLY A 45 14.44 -12.81 4.24
CA GLY A 45 13.86 -12.87 5.58
C GLY A 45 12.95 -11.68 5.88
N TYR A 46 13.45 -10.45 5.75
CA TYR A 46 12.66 -9.26 6.09
C TYR A 46 11.56 -8.93 5.06
N VAL A 47 11.56 -9.54 3.87
CA VAL A 47 10.43 -9.48 2.90
C VAL A 47 9.09 -9.88 3.55
N TRP A 48 9.06 -10.91 4.38
CA TRP A 48 7.84 -11.37 5.05
C TRP A 48 7.32 -10.35 6.07
N PHE A 49 8.24 -9.73 6.81
CA PHE A 49 7.91 -8.70 7.78
C PHE A 49 7.48 -7.40 7.09
N ALA A 50 8.11 -7.04 5.97
CA ALA A 50 7.70 -5.92 5.13
C ALA A 50 6.27 -6.13 4.63
N PHE A 51 5.96 -7.31 4.11
CA PHE A 51 4.63 -7.64 3.61
C PHE A 51 3.58 -7.62 4.72
N LEU A 52 3.89 -8.24 5.88
CA LEU A 52 3.01 -8.23 7.04
C LEU A 52 2.75 -6.79 7.54
N GLY A 53 3.81 -5.99 7.68
CA GLY A 53 3.70 -4.60 8.11
C GLY A 53 2.87 -3.75 7.14
N ALA A 54 3.08 -3.93 5.83
CA ALA A 54 2.27 -3.29 4.79
C ALA A 54 0.79 -3.67 4.89
N ALA A 55 0.49 -4.97 5.06
CA ALA A 55 -0.87 -5.47 5.19
C ALA A 55 -1.56 -4.93 6.46
N VAL A 56 -0.87 -4.97 7.60
CA VAL A 56 -1.38 -4.44 8.87
C VAL A 56 -1.67 -2.95 8.76
N ALA A 57 -0.76 -2.17 8.17
CA ALA A 57 -0.98 -0.74 7.95
C ALA A 57 -2.18 -0.46 7.04
N GLY A 58 -2.30 -1.17 5.91
CA GLY A 58 -3.43 -1.03 4.99
C GLY A 58 -4.77 -1.36 5.64
N VAL A 59 -4.84 -2.47 6.40
CA VAL A 59 -6.03 -2.85 7.17
C VAL A 59 -6.35 -1.81 8.24
N ALA A 60 -5.35 -1.28 8.95
CA ALA A 60 -5.56 -0.24 9.96
C ALA A 60 -6.14 1.03 9.35
N VAL A 61 -5.58 1.52 8.24
CA VAL A 61 -6.09 2.70 7.51
C VAL A 61 -7.54 2.48 7.08
N TYR A 62 -7.84 1.33 6.47
CA TYR A 62 -9.19 1.01 6.05
C TYR A 62 -10.17 0.92 7.24
N ALA A 63 -9.78 0.25 8.32
CA ALA A 63 -10.60 0.12 9.52
C ALA A 63 -10.90 1.48 10.18
N ILE A 64 -9.91 2.37 10.23
CA ILE A 64 -10.07 3.73 10.76
C ILE A 64 -11.01 4.54 9.85
N ALA A 65 -10.80 4.50 8.53
CA ALA A 65 -11.63 5.23 7.58
C ALA A 65 -13.09 4.73 7.59
N ALA A 66 -13.30 3.40 7.60
CA ALA A 66 -14.62 2.79 7.64
C ALA A 66 -15.38 3.12 8.92
N ARG A 67 -14.72 3.08 10.09
CA ARG A 67 -15.33 3.46 11.38
C ARG A 67 -15.69 4.94 11.45
N THR A 68 -14.85 5.80 10.87
CA THR A 68 -15.09 7.24 10.83
C THR A 68 -16.28 7.57 9.93
N ALA A 69 -16.37 6.92 8.77
CA ALA A 69 -17.51 7.06 7.86
C ALA A 69 -18.83 6.58 8.49
N ALA A 70 -18.82 5.42 9.15
CA ALA A 70 -19.99 4.88 9.82
C ALA A 70 -20.54 5.81 10.92
N ARG A 71 -19.67 6.55 11.61
CA ARG A 71 -20.08 7.53 12.64
C ARG A 71 -20.54 8.88 12.09
N GLY A 72 -20.09 9.26 10.90
CA GLY A 72 -20.43 10.52 10.26
C GLY A 72 -21.73 10.52 9.45
N GLY A 73 -22.44 9.39 9.37
CA GLY A 73 -23.66 9.25 8.53
C GLY A 73 -23.40 9.24 7.02
N VAL A 74 -22.13 9.31 6.60
CA VAL A 74 -21.71 9.26 5.20
C VAL A 74 -21.50 7.79 4.84
N GLY A 75 -22.26 7.26 3.87
CA GLY A 75 -22.19 5.87 3.45
C GLY A 75 -20.80 5.47 2.92
N GLY A 76 -19.98 4.88 3.80
CA GLY A 76 -18.70 4.26 3.45
C GLY A 76 -17.48 5.18 3.50
N ALA A 77 -16.29 4.58 3.48
CA ALA A 77 -15.01 5.29 3.51
C ALA A 77 -14.85 6.18 2.26
N SER A 78 -14.97 7.50 2.44
CA SER A 78 -14.71 8.46 1.36
C SER A 78 -13.21 8.56 1.07
N PRO A 79 -12.80 8.95 -0.15
CA PRO A 79 -11.38 9.17 -0.48
C PRO A 79 -10.67 10.10 0.50
N VAL A 80 -11.38 11.14 0.98
CA VAL A 80 -10.85 12.09 1.98
C VAL A 80 -10.60 11.40 3.32
N THR A 81 -11.54 10.59 3.81
CA THR A 81 -11.35 9.86 5.08
C THR A 81 -10.22 8.83 5.01
N LEU A 82 -10.06 8.16 3.87
CA LEU A 82 -8.94 7.24 3.62
C LEU A 82 -7.59 7.98 3.60
N ALA A 83 -7.54 9.15 2.95
CA ALA A 83 -6.32 9.96 2.91
C ALA A 83 -5.93 10.47 4.31
N LEU A 84 -6.89 10.96 5.11
CA LEU A 84 -6.64 11.42 6.48
C LEU A 84 -6.23 10.27 7.41
N ALA A 85 -6.91 9.13 7.32
CA ALA A 85 -6.53 7.93 8.09
C ALA A 85 -5.13 7.43 7.69
N GLY A 86 -4.82 7.43 6.40
CA GLY A 86 -3.50 7.12 5.86
C GLY A 86 -2.42 8.04 6.42
N ALA A 87 -2.64 9.35 6.40
CA ALA A 87 -1.72 10.34 6.95
C ALA A 87 -1.45 10.12 8.46
N ALA A 88 -2.51 9.84 9.24
CA ALA A 88 -2.39 9.57 10.66
C ALA A 88 -1.59 8.30 10.96
N VAL A 89 -1.90 7.20 10.27
CA VAL A 89 -1.17 5.92 10.40
C VAL A 89 0.29 6.07 9.96
N ASN A 90 0.53 6.80 8.87
CA ASN A 90 1.87 7.10 8.39
C ASN A 90 2.69 7.84 9.46
N ALA A 91 2.15 8.93 10.03
CA ALA A 91 2.82 9.70 11.07
C ALA A 91 3.15 8.84 12.30
N LEU A 92 2.23 7.97 12.73
CA LEU A 92 2.45 7.02 13.81
C LEU A 92 3.61 6.06 13.48
N LEU A 93 3.60 5.45 12.30
CA LEU A 93 4.62 4.48 11.89
C LEU A 93 5.99 5.14 11.74
N VAL A 94 6.06 6.35 11.19
CA VAL A 94 7.29 7.15 11.12
C VAL A 94 7.85 7.41 12.51
N SER A 95 7.00 7.76 13.49
CA SER A 95 7.42 7.96 14.87
C SER A 95 7.98 6.68 15.50
N VAL A 96 7.32 5.53 15.31
CA VAL A 96 7.79 4.22 15.80
C VAL A 96 9.12 3.84 15.18
N ILE A 97 9.26 3.95 13.86
CA ILE A 97 10.51 3.70 13.15
C ILE A 97 11.62 4.58 13.72
N SER A 98 11.37 5.88 13.85
CA SER A 98 12.35 6.84 14.35
C SER A 98 12.81 6.52 15.78
N ALA A 99 11.89 6.12 16.66
CA ALA A 99 12.21 5.73 18.03
C ALA A 99 13.15 4.51 18.09
N ILE A 100 12.91 3.51 17.25
CA ILE A 100 13.75 2.31 17.18
C ILE A 100 15.13 2.67 16.61
N LEU A 101 15.17 3.39 15.49
CA LEU A 101 16.42 3.70 14.79
C LEU A 101 17.34 4.64 15.59
N THR A 102 16.78 5.54 16.40
CA THR A 102 17.56 6.44 17.26
C THR A 102 18.23 5.70 18.43
N THR A 103 17.68 4.56 18.84
CA THR A 103 18.21 3.76 19.97
C THR A 103 19.10 2.59 19.51
N ARG A 104 19.14 2.28 18.21
CA ARG A 104 19.83 1.09 17.66
C ARG A 104 20.60 1.42 16.38
N ALA A 105 21.87 1.78 16.53
CA ALA A 105 22.74 2.16 15.42
C ALA A 105 22.89 1.05 14.35
N ALA A 106 23.07 -0.21 14.77
CA ALA A 106 23.22 -1.33 13.83
C ALA A 106 21.96 -1.54 12.95
N THR A 107 20.76 -1.40 13.55
CA THR A 107 19.49 -1.48 12.82
C THR A 107 19.38 -0.34 11.80
N LEU A 108 19.80 0.86 12.19
CA LEU A 108 19.79 2.02 11.30
C LEU A 108 20.70 1.82 10.09
N ASP A 109 21.91 1.32 10.27
CA ASP A 109 22.84 1.10 9.16
C ASP A 109 22.30 0.10 8.15
N GLU A 110 21.70 -1.01 8.60
CA GLU A 110 21.09 -2.00 7.72
C GLU A 110 19.83 -1.45 7.03
N PHE A 111 18.93 -0.81 7.79
CA PHE A 111 17.70 -0.25 7.26
C PHE A 111 17.93 0.82 6.19
N ARG A 112 18.99 1.64 6.34
CA ARG A 112 19.38 2.67 5.34
C ARG A 112 19.58 2.08 3.95
N PHE A 113 20.24 0.93 3.84
CA PHE A 113 20.47 0.27 2.56
C PHE A 113 19.17 -0.29 1.95
N TRP A 114 18.26 -0.78 2.79
CA TRP A 114 16.96 -1.25 2.31
C TRP A 114 16.05 -0.10 1.88
N GLN A 115 16.03 0.99 2.65
CA GLN A 115 15.15 2.13 2.44
C GLN A 115 15.42 2.88 1.13
N VAL A 116 16.65 2.87 0.61
CA VAL A 116 16.97 3.48 -0.69
C VAL A 116 16.17 2.83 -1.83
N GLY A 117 15.82 1.56 -1.69
CA GLY A 117 15.18 0.78 -2.74
C GLY A 117 16.19 0.37 -3.82
N SER A 118 16.22 -0.92 -4.14
CA SER A 118 17.12 -1.46 -5.16
C SER A 118 16.63 -2.82 -5.66
N LEU A 119 16.99 -3.16 -6.90
CA LEU A 119 16.86 -4.50 -7.47
C LEU A 119 18.18 -5.30 -7.40
N THR A 120 19.29 -4.67 -6.98
CA THR A 120 20.60 -5.32 -6.89
C THR A 120 20.61 -6.38 -5.79
N GLY A 121 20.99 -7.62 -6.10
CA GLY A 121 20.99 -8.71 -5.12
C GLY A 121 19.59 -9.23 -4.77
N ARG A 122 18.59 -8.96 -5.62
CA ARG A 122 17.23 -9.51 -5.50
C ARG A 122 17.17 -10.69 -6.46
N ASP A 123 17.17 -11.89 -5.93
CA ASP A 123 17.26 -13.13 -6.71
C ASP A 123 15.88 -13.65 -7.14
N ALA A 124 15.88 -14.69 -7.98
CA ALA A 124 14.66 -15.36 -8.41
C ALA A 124 13.86 -15.97 -7.24
N GLN A 125 14.50 -16.20 -6.09
CA GLN A 125 13.85 -16.71 -4.89
C GLN A 125 12.84 -15.68 -4.34
N ILE A 126 13.20 -14.39 -4.29
CA ILE A 126 12.25 -13.33 -3.88
C ILE A 126 11.05 -13.30 -4.82
N ALA A 127 11.27 -13.41 -6.14
CA ALA A 127 10.17 -13.48 -7.11
C ALA A 127 9.26 -14.69 -6.82
N GLY A 128 9.86 -15.85 -6.51
CA GLY A 128 9.16 -17.07 -6.07
C GLY A 128 8.38 -16.92 -4.76
N GLN A 129 8.78 -16.01 -3.87
CA GLN A 129 8.06 -15.74 -2.62
C GLN A 129 6.87 -14.79 -2.82
N VAL A 130 7.03 -13.77 -3.68
CA VAL A 130 6.02 -12.71 -3.83
C VAL A 130 4.97 -12.98 -4.91
N TRP A 131 5.21 -13.90 -5.85
CA TRP A 131 4.29 -14.15 -6.97
C TRP A 131 2.84 -14.49 -6.56
N PRO A 132 2.54 -15.24 -5.48
CA PRO A 132 1.16 -15.55 -5.13
C PRO A 132 0.40 -14.28 -4.73
N PHE A 133 1.08 -13.37 -4.04
CA PHE A 133 0.53 -12.08 -3.63
C PHE A 133 0.38 -11.12 -4.80
N LEU A 134 1.33 -11.16 -5.75
CA LEU A 134 1.21 -10.43 -7.01
C LEU A 134 -0.04 -10.87 -7.76
N LEU A 135 -0.23 -12.18 -7.92
CA LEU A 135 -1.40 -12.75 -8.60
C LEU A 135 -2.69 -12.36 -7.88
N ALA A 136 -2.75 -12.50 -6.55
CA ALA A 136 -3.91 -12.10 -5.77
C ALA A 136 -4.24 -10.60 -5.94
N GLY A 137 -3.23 -9.74 -5.90
CA GLY A 137 -3.39 -8.30 -6.13
C GLY A 137 -3.92 -7.98 -7.53
N VAL A 138 -3.38 -8.65 -8.57
CA VAL A 138 -3.86 -8.49 -9.95
C VAL A 138 -5.32 -8.94 -10.07
N LEU A 139 -5.68 -10.09 -9.51
CA LEU A 139 -7.05 -10.61 -9.56
C LEU A 139 -8.04 -9.66 -8.87
N LEU A 140 -7.69 -9.11 -7.70
CA LEU A 140 -8.50 -8.10 -7.03
C LEU A 140 -8.73 -6.87 -7.92
N VAL A 141 -7.67 -6.38 -8.56
CA VAL A 141 -7.76 -5.23 -9.48
C VAL A 141 -8.65 -5.54 -10.69
N LEU A 142 -8.52 -6.73 -11.29
CA LEU A 142 -9.34 -7.14 -12.43
C LEU A 142 -10.83 -7.21 -12.06
N VAL A 143 -11.15 -7.70 -10.85
CA VAL A 143 -12.54 -7.70 -10.34
C VAL A 143 -13.08 -6.27 -10.20
N ALA A 144 -12.24 -5.31 -9.81
CA ALA A 144 -12.64 -3.91 -9.67
C ALA A 144 -12.67 -3.13 -10.99
N ALA A 145 -12.04 -3.63 -12.06
CA ALA A 145 -11.77 -2.87 -13.29
C ALA A 145 -13.02 -2.22 -13.91
N ARG A 146 -14.09 -2.99 -14.16
CA ARG A 146 -15.34 -2.46 -14.71
C ARG A 146 -15.99 -1.39 -13.83
N GLY A 147 -15.86 -1.54 -12.52
CA GLY A 147 -16.34 -0.56 -11.57
C GLY A 147 -15.53 0.73 -11.59
N LEU A 148 -14.22 0.64 -11.83
CA LEU A 148 -13.33 1.80 -11.99
C LEU A 148 -13.68 2.58 -13.26
N ASP A 149 -13.96 1.90 -14.37
CA ASP A 149 -14.41 2.54 -15.62
C ASP A 149 -15.73 3.30 -15.41
N ALA A 150 -16.69 2.68 -14.71
CA ALA A 150 -17.95 3.33 -14.38
C ALA A 150 -17.75 4.53 -13.44
N LEU A 151 -16.85 4.41 -12.45
CA LEU A 151 -16.50 5.49 -11.53
C LEU A 151 -15.86 6.69 -12.24
N ALA A 152 -15.12 6.46 -13.33
CA ALA A 152 -14.53 7.52 -14.13
C ALA A 152 -15.60 8.43 -14.77
N LEU A 153 -16.79 7.90 -15.08
CA LEU A 153 -17.94 8.67 -15.59
C LEU A 153 -18.65 9.48 -14.50
N GLY A 154 -18.36 9.22 -13.23
CA GLY A 154 -19.01 9.86 -12.09
C GLY A 154 -19.66 8.86 -11.14
N GLU A 155 -19.76 9.24 -9.86
CA GLU A 155 -20.30 8.34 -8.83
C GLU A 155 -21.79 8.04 -9.04
N ASP A 156 -22.58 9.03 -9.44
CA ASP A 156 -24.02 8.86 -9.68
C ASP A 156 -24.29 8.02 -10.93
N VAL A 157 -23.49 8.20 -11.99
CA VAL A 157 -23.54 7.37 -13.20
C VAL A 157 -23.17 5.92 -12.87
N ALA A 158 -22.10 5.69 -12.11
CA ALA A 158 -21.70 4.35 -11.68
C ALA A 158 -22.81 3.65 -10.88
N LYS A 159 -23.45 4.37 -9.94
CA LYS A 159 -24.61 3.85 -9.19
C LYS A 159 -25.79 3.54 -10.11
N GLY A 160 -26.08 4.41 -11.09
CA GLY A 160 -27.13 4.20 -12.09
C GLY A 160 -26.88 3.01 -13.01
N LEU A 161 -25.61 2.66 -13.26
CA LEU A 161 -25.18 1.45 -13.98
C LEU A 161 -25.18 0.19 -13.10
N GLY A 162 -25.68 0.27 -11.87
CA GLY A 162 -25.78 -0.86 -10.93
C GLY A 162 -24.49 -1.21 -10.22
N GLN A 163 -23.44 -0.37 -10.28
CA GLN A 163 -22.19 -0.63 -9.58
C GLN A 163 -22.30 -0.28 -8.10
N ASN A 164 -21.84 -1.20 -7.24
CA ASN A 164 -21.63 -0.89 -5.83
C ASN A 164 -20.30 -0.15 -5.65
N VAL A 165 -20.35 1.18 -5.63
CA VAL A 165 -19.18 2.05 -5.51
C VAL A 165 -18.33 1.73 -4.26
N ALA A 166 -18.97 1.37 -3.15
CA ALA A 166 -18.25 1.01 -1.93
C ALA A 166 -17.42 -0.25 -2.16
N THR A 167 -18.01 -1.31 -2.74
CA THR A 167 -17.30 -2.55 -3.06
C THR A 167 -16.13 -2.30 -4.01
N VAL A 168 -16.33 -1.50 -5.06
CA VAL A 168 -15.25 -1.17 -6.01
C VAL A 168 -14.09 -0.46 -5.31
N ARG A 169 -14.39 0.50 -4.43
CA ARG A 169 -13.37 1.20 -3.63
C ARG A 169 -12.59 0.26 -2.71
N VAL A 170 -13.28 -0.67 -2.06
CA VAL A 170 -12.67 -1.64 -1.15
C VAL A 170 -11.77 -2.60 -1.92
N VAL A 171 -12.31 -3.26 -2.94
CA VAL A 171 -11.60 -4.29 -3.71
C VAL A 171 -10.43 -3.66 -4.46
N GLY A 172 -10.63 -2.52 -5.12
CA GLY A 172 -9.57 -1.79 -5.80
C GLY A 172 -8.48 -1.30 -4.83
N GLY A 173 -8.88 -0.73 -3.68
CA GLY A 173 -7.95 -0.24 -2.68
C GLY A 173 -7.12 -1.38 -2.06
N LEU A 174 -7.74 -2.52 -1.77
CA LEU A 174 -7.05 -3.73 -1.31
C LEU A 174 -6.09 -4.26 -2.39
N GLY A 175 -6.52 -4.35 -3.64
CA GLY A 175 -5.67 -4.76 -4.76
C GLY A 175 -4.45 -3.85 -4.90
N ALA A 176 -4.64 -2.53 -4.89
CA ALA A 176 -3.55 -1.56 -4.94
C ALA A 176 -2.61 -1.67 -3.73
N THR A 177 -3.15 -1.87 -2.52
CA THR A 177 -2.38 -2.07 -1.29
C THR A 177 -1.49 -3.31 -1.39
N VAL A 178 -2.05 -4.44 -1.82
CA VAL A 178 -1.30 -5.70 -1.99
C VAL A 178 -0.21 -5.55 -3.03
N LEU A 179 -0.53 -5.00 -4.21
CA LEU A 179 0.44 -4.79 -5.29
C LEU A 179 1.57 -3.84 -4.90
N THR A 180 1.28 -2.77 -4.17
CA THR A 180 2.30 -1.87 -3.62
C THR A 180 3.13 -2.56 -2.56
N GLY A 181 2.50 -3.31 -1.65
CA GLY A 181 3.19 -4.10 -0.63
C GLY A 181 4.17 -5.10 -1.25
N VAL A 182 3.79 -5.79 -2.33
CA VAL A 182 4.68 -6.68 -3.10
C VAL A 182 5.89 -5.90 -3.64
N GLY A 183 5.66 -4.77 -4.31
CA GLY A 183 6.75 -3.96 -4.87
C GLY A 183 7.71 -3.45 -3.80
N VAL A 184 7.16 -2.92 -2.70
CA VAL A 184 7.95 -2.37 -1.59
C VAL A 184 8.70 -3.47 -0.83
N ALA A 185 8.07 -4.62 -0.58
CA ALA A 185 8.76 -5.73 0.09
C ALA A 185 9.91 -6.27 -0.76
N ALA A 186 9.70 -6.45 -2.07
CA ALA A 186 10.69 -7.04 -2.97
C ALA A 186 11.84 -6.10 -3.31
N ALA A 187 11.55 -4.82 -3.54
CA ALA A 187 12.53 -3.87 -4.07
C ALA A 187 12.84 -2.70 -3.13
N GLY A 188 12.19 -2.62 -1.97
CA GLY A 188 12.20 -1.42 -1.13
C GLY A 188 11.26 -0.33 -1.66
N PRO A 189 11.12 0.80 -0.95
CA PRO A 189 10.19 1.86 -1.33
C PRO A 189 10.73 2.66 -2.52
N ILE A 190 10.27 2.32 -3.73
CA ILE A 190 10.60 3.07 -4.96
C ILE A 190 9.52 4.11 -5.24
N ALA A 191 9.87 5.39 -5.09
CA ALA A 191 8.97 6.51 -5.36
C ALA A 191 8.68 6.70 -6.87
N PHE A 192 7.62 7.45 -7.18
CA PHE A 192 7.22 7.89 -8.53
C PHE A 192 6.80 6.82 -9.54
N VAL A 193 7.18 5.56 -9.40
CA VAL A 193 6.75 4.48 -10.34
C VAL A 193 5.22 4.29 -10.34
N GLY A 194 4.59 4.47 -9.19
CA GLY A 194 3.13 4.44 -9.07
C GLY A 194 2.44 5.62 -9.74
N LEU A 195 3.12 6.76 -9.87
CA LEU A 195 2.54 8.00 -10.40
C LEU A 195 2.84 8.18 -11.90
N ALA A 196 4.09 7.95 -12.31
CA ALA A 196 4.56 8.19 -13.67
C ALA A 196 4.06 7.14 -14.68
N VAL A 197 4.08 5.85 -14.31
CA VAL A 197 3.70 4.76 -15.24
C VAL A 197 2.26 4.91 -15.77
N PRO A 198 1.23 5.18 -14.93
CA PRO A 198 -0.12 5.42 -15.43
C PRO A 198 -0.25 6.66 -16.33
N HIS A 199 0.67 7.62 -16.21
CA HIS A 199 0.63 8.87 -16.98
C HIS A 199 1.21 8.72 -18.39
N VAL A 200 2.08 7.73 -18.58
CA VAL A 200 2.76 7.47 -19.85
C VAL A 200 2.05 6.38 -20.67
N ALA A 201 1.27 5.52 -20.01
CA ALA A 201 0.50 4.43 -20.62
C ALA A 201 -0.82 4.92 -21.22
#